data_AF-A0A858QAZ9-F1
#
_entry.id   AF-A0A858QAZ9-F1
#
_cell.length_a   1.000
_cell.length_b   1.000
_cell.length_c   1.000
_cell.angle_alpha   90.00
_cell.angle_beta   90.00
_cell.angle_gamma   90.00
#
_symmetry.space_group_name_H-M   'P 1'
#
loop_
_entity.id
_entity.type
_entity.pdbx_description
1 polymer ?
#
loop_
_entity_poly.entity_id
_entity_poly.type
_entity_poly.pdbx_seq_one_letter_code
_entity_poly.pdbx_strand_id
1 'polypeptide(L)'
;MDSKTVVDASLARLDTLLAEDYGAKGQGLADRIRGLTAVLPADTRKRLLDLVAQGESLARTGAGERALAEFVFDCGVAYERVDFLRKAQLAEDLGLVGMNGLPPAELERSDLDAMARFIAARDRLVAKVASFTLKALAVMGALFVIGLVFGVV
;
A
#
# COMPACT_ATOMS: atom_id res chain seq x y z
N MET A 1 -15.00 -13.73 3.94
CA MET A 1 -13.72 -14.02 3.26
C MET A 1 -12.74 -14.45 4.32
N ASP A 2 -12.06 -15.59 4.18
CA ASP A 2 -11.16 -16.07 5.23
C ASP A 2 -9.84 -15.28 5.26
N SER A 3 -9.19 -15.24 6.43
CA SER A 3 -7.94 -14.49 6.66
C SER A 3 -6.84 -14.90 5.70
N LYS A 4 -6.80 -16.18 5.31
CA LYS A 4 -5.81 -16.74 4.40
C LYS A 4 -5.97 -16.19 2.98
N THR A 5 -7.19 -16.14 2.47
CA THR A 5 -7.51 -15.62 1.14
C THR A 5 -7.13 -14.15 1.02
N VAL A 6 -7.39 -13.34 2.06
CA VAL A 6 -6.99 -11.92 2.10
C VAL A 6 -5.47 -11.77 2.06
N VAL A 7 -4.76 -12.55 2.88
CA VAL A 7 -3.30 -12.54 2.95
C VAL A 7 -2.71 -12.96 1.61
N ASP A 8 -3.15 -14.10 1.08
CA ASP A 8 -2.65 -14.66 -0.18
C ASP A 8 -2.88 -13.69 -1.35
N ALA A 9 -4.06 -13.07 -1.43
CA ALA A 9 -4.34 -12.06 -2.46
C ALA A 9 -3.45 -10.81 -2.35
N SER A 10 -3.14 -10.39 -1.12
CA SER A 10 -2.29 -9.21 -0.87
C SER A 10 -0.82 -9.48 -1.21
N LEU A 11 -0.31 -10.64 -0.80
CA LEU A 11 1.05 -11.07 -1.12
C LEU A 11 1.22 -11.40 -2.61
N ALA A 12 0.20 -11.96 -3.26
CA ALA A 12 0.22 -12.24 -4.70
C ALA A 12 0.44 -10.97 -5.52
N ARG A 13 -0.17 -9.83 -5.14
CA ARG A 13 0.06 -8.55 -5.83
C ARG A 13 1.51 -8.07 -5.75
N LEU A 14 2.15 -8.26 -4.59
CA LEU A 14 3.57 -7.98 -4.43
C LEU A 14 4.42 -8.96 -5.26
N ASP A 15 4.07 -10.25 -5.29
CA ASP A 15 4.79 -11.24 -6.08
C ASP A 15 4.70 -10.95 -7.58
N THR A 16 3.52 -10.57 -8.10
CA THR A 16 3.35 -10.15 -9.49
C THR A 16 4.23 -8.96 -9.83
N LEU A 17 4.26 -7.91 -9.00
CA LEU A 17 5.13 -6.75 -9.22
C LEU A 17 6.61 -7.16 -9.30
N LEU A 18 7.07 -8.01 -8.39
CA LEU A 18 8.48 -8.43 -8.37
C LEU A 18 8.81 -9.39 -9.53
N ALA A 19 7.89 -10.28 -9.91
CA ALA A 19 8.10 -11.23 -10.98
C ALA A 19 8.05 -10.58 -12.36
N GLU A 20 7.06 -9.73 -12.63
CA GLU A 20 6.82 -9.13 -13.94
C GLU A 20 7.72 -7.91 -14.18
N ASP A 21 7.78 -6.99 -13.21
CA ASP A 21 8.45 -5.70 -13.45
C ASP A 21 9.94 -5.72 -13.09
N TYR A 22 10.35 -6.61 -12.18
CA TYR A 22 11.76 -6.78 -11.78
C TYR A 22 12.39 -8.07 -12.32
N GLY A 23 11.62 -8.91 -13.01
CA GLY A 23 12.11 -10.19 -13.54
C GLY A 23 12.60 -11.15 -12.45
N ALA A 24 12.10 -11.04 -11.22
CA ALA A 24 12.62 -11.79 -10.08
C ALA A 24 12.35 -13.29 -10.20
N LYS A 25 13.39 -14.10 -10.03
CA LYS A 25 13.36 -15.56 -10.12
C LYS A 25 13.42 -16.21 -8.73
N GLY A 26 12.68 -17.29 -8.53
CA GLY A 26 12.62 -18.02 -7.26
C GLY A 26 11.38 -18.91 -7.19
N GLN A 27 11.38 -19.91 -6.30
CA GLN A 27 10.24 -20.80 -6.10
C GLN A 27 9.12 -20.17 -5.26
N GLY A 28 9.42 -19.11 -4.51
CA GLY A 28 8.43 -18.35 -3.75
C GLY A 28 8.81 -16.88 -3.57
N LEU A 29 7.84 -16.08 -3.10
CA LEU A 29 7.97 -14.64 -2.91
C LEU A 29 9.20 -14.25 -2.06
N ALA A 30 9.42 -14.95 -0.94
CA ALA A 30 10.59 -14.70 -0.09
C ALA A 30 11.93 -14.92 -0.82
N ASP A 31 12.02 -15.93 -1.69
CA ASP A 31 13.24 -16.19 -2.46
C ASP A 31 13.45 -15.13 -3.55
N ARG A 32 12.38 -14.72 -4.23
CA ARG A 32 12.43 -13.61 -5.19
C ARG A 32 12.93 -12.33 -4.53
N ILE A 33 12.39 -11.97 -3.35
CA ILE A 33 12.82 -10.78 -2.60
C ILE A 33 14.31 -10.86 -2.24
N ARG A 34 14.79 -12.02 -1.80
CA ARG A 34 16.22 -12.24 -1.49
C ARG A 34 17.10 -12.16 -2.73
N GLY A 35 16.59 -12.55 -3.90
CA GLY A 35 17.30 -12.47 -5.18
C GLY A 35 17.51 -11.04 -5.71
N LEU A 36 16.73 -10.07 -5.24
CA LEU A 36 16.78 -8.68 -5.71
C LEU A 36 17.78 -7.78 -4.94
N THR A 37 18.86 -8.36 -4.41
CA THR A 37 19.84 -7.63 -3.59
C THR A 37 20.54 -6.49 -4.32
N ALA A 38 20.74 -6.64 -5.63
CA ALA A 38 21.39 -5.65 -6.48
C ALA A 38 20.47 -4.50 -6.90
N VAL A 39 19.14 -4.67 -6.80
CA VAL A 39 18.17 -3.75 -7.40
C VAL A 39 17.33 -3.03 -6.33
N LEU A 40 16.93 -3.73 -5.27
CA LEU A 40 16.13 -3.15 -4.20
C LEU A 40 17.02 -2.74 -3.01
N PRO A 41 16.77 -1.60 -2.35
CA PRO A 41 17.45 -1.23 -1.10
C PRO A 41 17.26 -2.28 0.00
N ALA A 42 18.25 -2.41 0.88
CA ALA A 42 18.23 -3.43 1.94
C ALA A 42 17.01 -3.30 2.88
N ASP A 43 16.65 -2.07 3.24
CA ASP A 43 15.49 -1.80 4.10
C ASP A 43 14.17 -2.17 3.43
N THR A 44 14.05 -1.94 2.11
CA THR A 44 12.87 -2.35 1.34
C THR A 44 12.76 -3.86 1.30
N ARG A 45 13.86 -4.58 1.03
CA ARG A 45 13.85 -6.05 1.05
C ARG A 45 13.50 -6.59 2.43
N LYS A 46 14.07 -6.03 3.49
CA LYS A 46 13.75 -6.41 4.87
C LYS A 46 12.26 -6.24 5.14
N ARG A 47 11.69 -5.07 4.82
CA ARG A 47 10.26 -4.79 5.00
C ARG A 47 9.37 -5.77 4.24
N LEU A 48 9.73 -6.13 3.01
CA LEU A 48 8.97 -7.11 2.23
C LEU A 48 9.03 -8.51 2.86
N LEU A 49 10.21 -8.92 3.36
CA LEU A 49 10.34 -10.20 4.07
C LEU A 49 9.55 -10.22 5.39
N ASP A 50 9.55 -9.11 6.13
CA ASP A 50 8.77 -8.97 7.36
C ASP A 50 7.26 -9.10 7.06
N LEU A 51 6.79 -8.54 5.94
CA LEU A 51 5.39 -8.69 5.50
C LEU A 51 5.05 -10.12 5.12
N VAL A 52 5.94 -10.86 4.46
CA VAL A 52 5.71 -12.29 4.18
C VAL A 52 5.54 -13.06 5.49
N ALA A 53 6.45 -12.86 6.45
CA ALA A 53 6.40 -13.53 7.75
C ALA A 53 5.14 -13.15 8.55
N GLN A 54 4.74 -11.88 8.51
CA GLN A 54 3.51 -11.40 9.14
C GLN A 54 2.28 -12.03 8.49
N GLY A 55 2.22 -12.10 7.17
CA GLY A 55 1.13 -12.75 6.44
C GLY A 55 0.97 -14.22 6.82
N GLU A 56 2.07 -14.98 6.85
CA GLU A 56 2.06 -16.39 7.27
C GLU A 56 1.56 -16.57 8.71
N SER A 57 1.88 -15.62 9.60
CA SER A 57 1.40 -15.62 10.99
C SER A 57 -0.11 -15.35 11.06
N LEU A 58 -0.59 -14.33 10.34
CA LEU A 58 -2.00 -13.94 10.29
C LEU A 58 -2.89 -15.04 9.67
N ALA A 59 -2.40 -15.71 8.63
CA ALA A 59 -3.09 -16.81 7.96
C ALA A 59 -3.20 -18.05 8.87
N ARG A 60 -2.21 -18.32 9.72
CA ARG A 60 -2.22 -19.46 10.66
C ARG A 60 -3.06 -19.22 11.91
N THR A 61 -3.03 -18.00 12.43
CA THR A 61 -3.66 -17.67 13.72
C THR A 61 -5.12 -17.23 13.60
N GLY A 62 -5.61 -16.99 12.38
CA GLY A 62 -6.97 -16.54 12.16
C GLY A 62 -7.16 -15.09 12.60
N ALA A 63 -6.41 -14.19 11.98
CA ALA A 63 -6.42 -12.78 12.34
C ALA A 63 -7.81 -12.13 12.26
N GLY A 64 -8.13 -11.29 13.24
CA GLY A 64 -9.33 -10.45 13.23
C GLY A 64 -9.30 -9.40 12.13
N GLU A 65 -10.48 -8.87 11.79
CA GLU A 65 -10.69 -7.98 10.64
C GLU A 65 -9.77 -6.74 10.65
N ARG A 66 -9.54 -6.13 11.83
CA ARG A 66 -8.63 -4.98 11.96
C ARG A 66 -7.19 -5.31 11.60
N ALA A 67 -6.66 -6.43 12.10
CA ALA A 67 -5.28 -6.84 11.83
C ALA A 67 -5.08 -7.19 10.34
N LEU A 68 -6.12 -7.76 9.71
CA LEU A 68 -6.13 -7.99 8.26
C LEU A 68 -6.15 -6.67 7.47
N ALA A 69 -6.96 -5.70 7.89
CA ALA A 69 -7.02 -4.39 7.23
C ALA A 69 -5.68 -3.64 7.32
N GLU A 70 -5.03 -3.65 8.49
CA GLU A 70 -3.69 -3.09 8.70
C GLU A 70 -2.65 -3.80 7.82
N PHE A 71 -2.70 -5.13 7.74
CA PHE A 71 -1.80 -5.90 6.87
C PHE A 71 -1.97 -5.58 5.38
N VAL A 72 -3.22 -5.51 4.90
CA VAL A 72 -3.52 -5.14 3.50
C VAL A 72 -2.99 -3.74 3.20
N PHE A 73 -3.17 -2.80 4.13
CA PHE A 73 -2.66 -1.45 3.99
C PHE A 73 -1.12 -1.44 3.91
N ASP A 74 -0.44 -2.16 4.79
CA ASP A 74 1.02 -2.25 4.78
C ASP A 74 1.57 -2.90 3.49
N CYS A 75 0.87 -3.90 2.94
CA CYS A 75 1.19 -4.46 1.64
C CYS A 75 1.05 -3.41 0.52
N GLY A 76 0.01 -2.58 0.57
CA GLY A 76 -0.18 -1.47 -0.37
C GLY A 76 0.93 -0.42 -0.28
N VAL A 77 1.35 -0.04 0.93
CA VAL A 77 2.48 0.89 1.12
C VAL A 77 3.78 0.30 0.56
N ALA A 78 4.04 -0.98 0.81
CA ALA A 78 5.21 -1.64 0.28
C ALA A 78 5.19 -1.73 -1.26
N TYR A 79 4.02 -2.00 -1.85
CA TYR A 79 3.83 -2.01 -3.30
C TYR A 79 4.19 -0.66 -3.92
N GLU A 80 3.59 0.43 -3.42
CA GLU A 80 3.85 1.78 -3.93
C GLU A 80 5.33 2.17 -3.78
N ARG A 81 5.96 1.77 -2.68
CA ARG A 81 7.39 2.03 -2.46
C ARG A 81 8.26 1.32 -3.51
N VAL A 82 7.96 0.06 -3.82
CA VAL A 82 8.67 -0.72 -4.82
C VAL A 82 8.42 -0.16 -6.23
N ASP A 83 7.18 0.14 -6.60
CA ASP A 83 6.87 0.73 -7.91
C ASP A 83 7.51 2.12 -8.08
N PHE A 84 7.55 2.94 -7.02
CA PHE A 84 8.28 4.20 -7.04
C PHE A 84 9.77 4.02 -7.33
N LEU A 85 10.42 3.05 -6.67
CA LEU A 85 11.84 2.77 -6.91
C LEU A 85 12.10 2.35 -8.35
N ARG A 86 11.21 1.53 -8.92
CA ARG A 86 11.28 1.13 -10.33
C ARG A 86 11.17 2.34 -11.26
N LYS A 87 10.18 3.20 -11.03
CA LYS A 87 9.98 4.42 -11.84
C LYS A 87 11.16 5.37 -11.71
N ALA A 88 11.75 5.50 -10.52
CA ALA A 88 12.94 6.30 -10.29
C ALA A 88 14.15 5.74 -11.05
N GLN A 89 14.37 4.42 -11.02
CA GLN A 89 15.42 3.74 -11.79
C GLN A 89 15.22 3.95 -13.30
N LEU A 90 13.99 3.77 -13.80
CA LEU A 90 13.68 4.04 -15.20
C LEU A 90 13.90 5.51 -15.58
N ALA A 91 13.59 6.45 -14.70
CA ALA A 91 13.84 7.87 -14.94
C ALA A 91 15.35 8.18 -14.96
N GLU A 92 16.15 7.52 -14.12
CA GLU A 92 17.61 7.62 -14.15
C GLU A 92 18.18 7.01 -15.44
N ASP A 93 17.73 5.82 -15.83
CA ASP A 93 18.14 5.17 -17.08
C ASP A 93 17.78 6.01 -18.31
N LEU A 94 16.56 6.59 -18.34
CA LEU A 94 16.12 7.49 -19.40
C LEU A 94 16.86 8.84 -19.36
N GLY A 95 17.22 9.33 -18.17
CA GLY A 95 18.06 10.51 -17.98
C GLY A 95 19.51 10.28 -18.43
N LEU A 96 20.03 9.07 -18.27
CA LEU A 96 21.33 8.62 -18.81
C LEU A 96 21.29 8.40 -20.33
N VAL A 97 20.11 8.13 -20.92
CA VAL A 97 19.87 8.20 -22.38
C VAL A 97 19.83 9.66 -22.89
N GLY A 98 19.87 10.65 -22.00
CA GLY A 98 20.10 12.07 -22.28
C GLY A 98 21.56 12.46 -22.54
N MET A 99 22.46 11.54 -22.96
CA MET A 99 23.82 11.88 -23.38
C MET A 99 23.87 12.49 -24.80
N ASN A 100 23.21 13.64 -25.00
CA ASN A 100 23.41 14.52 -26.16
C ASN A 100 23.49 16.01 -25.78
N GLY A 101 23.90 16.31 -24.53
CA GLY A 101 24.32 17.67 -24.17
C GLY A 101 23.20 18.68 -23.91
N LEU A 102 22.00 18.24 -23.53
CA LEU A 102 20.98 19.13 -22.98
C LEU A 102 20.98 19.06 -21.44
N PRO A 103 20.85 20.20 -20.74
CA PRO A 103 20.87 20.24 -19.29
C PRO A 103 19.72 19.39 -18.71
N PRO A 104 19.92 18.77 -17.53
CA PRO A 104 18.88 17.99 -16.89
C PRO A 104 17.67 18.89 -16.67
N ALA A 105 16.48 18.42 -17.09
CA ALA A 105 15.25 19.13 -16.80
C ALA A 105 15.13 19.25 -15.28
N GLU A 106 15.26 20.48 -14.77
CA GLU A 106 14.85 20.80 -13.40
C GLU A 106 13.43 20.27 -13.22
N LEU A 107 13.20 19.42 -12.21
CA LEU A 107 11.87 18.96 -11.84
C LEU A 107 10.94 20.17 -11.82
N GLU A 108 10.04 20.24 -12.81
CA GLU A 108 9.16 21.38 -12.96
C GLU A 108 8.34 21.51 -11.68
N ARG A 109 8.21 22.73 -11.16
CA ARG A 109 7.38 23.03 -9.98
C ARG A 109 5.95 22.48 -10.09
N SER A 110 5.49 22.19 -11.30
CA SER A 110 4.22 21.53 -11.62
C SER A 110 4.08 20.13 -11.00
N ASP A 111 5.16 19.35 -10.92
CA ASP A 111 5.16 17.99 -10.37
C ASP A 111 5.14 17.98 -8.83
N LEU A 112 5.83 18.94 -8.20
CA LEU A 112 5.75 19.17 -6.75
C LEU A 112 4.34 19.63 -6.35
N ASP A 113 3.70 20.46 -7.16
CA ASP A 113 2.30 20.86 -6.98
C ASP A 113 1.32 19.69 -7.18
N ALA A 114 1.63 18.73 -8.04
CA ALA A 114 0.81 17.52 -8.21
C ALA A 114 0.89 16.61 -6.98
N MET A 115 2.08 16.44 -6.39
CA MET A 115 2.26 15.70 -5.13
C MET A 115 1.55 16.39 -3.95
N ALA A 116 1.65 17.72 -3.84
CA ALA A 116 0.94 18.48 -2.81
C ALA A 116 -0.59 18.36 -2.95
N ARG A 117 -1.09 18.39 -4.19
CA ARG A 117 -2.52 18.17 -4.49
C ARG A 117 -2.96 16.74 -4.17
N PHE A 118 -2.12 15.73 -4.38
CA PHE A 118 -2.41 14.34 -4.03
C PHE A 118 -2.49 14.13 -2.50
N ILE A 119 -1.54 14.71 -1.75
CA ILE A 119 -1.54 14.68 -0.28
C ILE A 119 -2.79 15.39 0.26
N ALA A 120 -3.12 16.57 -0.28
CA ALA A 120 -4.32 17.30 0.10
C ALA A 120 -5.63 16.56 -0.26
N ALA A 121 -5.64 15.82 -1.37
CA ALA A 121 -6.78 14.99 -1.76
C ALA A 121 -6.95 13.77 -0.83
N ARG A 122 -5.84 13.14 -0.41
CA ARG A 122 -5.83 12.07 0.59
C ARG A 122 -6.34 12.57 1.94
N ASP A 123 -5.86 13.71 2.41
CA ASP A 123 -6.31 14.29 3.70
C ASP A 123 -7.79 14.66 3.67
N ARG A 124 -8.28 15.18 2.53
CA ARG A 124 -9.72 15.42 2.33
C ARG A 124 -10.52 14.13 2.32
N LEU A 125 -10.02 13.05 1.72
CA LEU A 125 -10.69 11.75 1.74
C LEU A 125 -10.75 11.17 3.16
N VAL A 126 -9.66 11.24 3.91
CA VAL A 126 -9.60 10.80 5.32
C VAL A 126 -10.56 11.61 6.19
N ALA A 127 -10.59 12.94 6.03
CA ALA A 127 -11.55 13.80 6.72
C ALA A 127 -13.00 13.52 6.32
N LYS A 128 -13.25 13.18 5.04
CA LYS A 128 -14.58 12.85 4.54
C LYS A 128 -15.07 11.50 5.09
N VAL A 129 -14.20 10.51 5.18
CA VAL A 129 -14.49 9.22 5.83
C VAL A 129 -14.76 9.42 7.32
N ALA A 130 -13.97 10.23 8.02
CA ALA A 130 -14.22 10.59 9.41
C ALA A 130 -15.58 11.32 9.60
N SER A 131 -15.97 12.18 8.66
CA SER A 131 -17.29 12.84 8.69
C SER A 131 -18.44 11.86 8.44
N PHE A 132 -18.21 10.80 7.65
CA PHE A 132 -19.20 9.78 7.34
C PHE A 132 -19.40 8.82 8.52
N THR A 133 -18.31 8.41 9.17
CA THR A 133 -18.37 7.58 10.39
C THR A 133 -19.01 8.36 11.55
N LEU A 134 -18.72 9.65 11.70
CA LEU A 134 -19.37 10.48 12.73
C LEU A 134 -20.88 10.67 12.46
N LYS A 135 -21.28 10.88 11.20
CA LYS A 135 -22.71 10.95 10.83
C LYS A 135 -23.41 9.61 11.03
N ALA A 136 -22.78 8.50 10.65
CA ALA A 136 -23.32 7.17 10.89
C ALA A 136 -23.49 6.89 12.39
N LEU A 137 -22.52 7.27 13.21
CA LEU A 137 -22.59 7.16 14.67
C LEU A 137 -23.72 8.03 15.26
N ALA A 138 -23.89 9.26 14.77
CA ALA A 138 -24.98 10.14 15.19
C ALA A 138 -26.36 9.60 14.79
N VAL A 139 -26.50 9.02 13.59
CA VAL A 139 -27.75 8.39 13.13
C VAL A 139 -28.06 7.14 13.93
N MET A 140 -27.07 6.29 14.20
CA MET A 140 -27.24 5.11 15.06
C MET A 140 -27.61 5.51 16.49
N GLY A 141 -26.98 6.56 17.04
CA GLY A 141 -27.35 7.14 18.33
C GLY A 141 -28.78 7.69 18.36
N ALA A 142 -29.20 8.42 17.32
CA ALA A 142 -30.57 8.93 17.21
C ALA A 142 -31.61 7.80 17.09
N LEU A 143 -31.34 6.79 16.26
CA LEU A 143 -32.19 5.60 16.14
C LEU A 143 -32.25 4.81 17.45
N PHE A 144 -31.16 4.73 18.20
CA PHE A 144 -31.13 4.12 19.53
C PHE A 144 -31.99 4.89 20.53
N VAL A 145 -31.90 6.23 20.56
CA VAL A 145 -32.75 7.06 21.43
C VAL A 145 -34.22 6.96 21.04
N ILE A 146 -34.55 6.96 19.75
CA ILE A 146 -35.92 6.76 19.26
C ILE A 146 -36.41 5.36 19.68
N GLY A 147 -35.62 4.31 19.46
CA GLY A 147 -35.95 2.95 19.89
C GLY A 147 -36.14 2.82 21.40
N LEU A 148 -35.40 3.60 22.20
CA LEU A 148 -35.53 3.62 23.66
C LEU A 148 -36.79 4.37 24.10
N VAL A 149 -37.17 5.46 23.42
CA VAL A 149 -38.41 6.21 23.71
C VAL A 149 -39.66 5.44 23.28
N PHE A 150 -39.63 4.75 22.14
CA PHE A 150 -40.77 4.01 21.61
C PHE A 150 -40.84 2.53 22.06
N GLY A 151 -39.72 1.93 22.47
CA GLY A 151 -39.65 0.55 22.97
C GLY A 151 -39.81 0.41 24.49
N VAL A 152 -39.92 1.52 25.22
CA VAL A 152 -40.24 1.56 26.67
C VAL A 152 -41.75 1.77 26.91
N VAL A 153 -42.58 1.78 25.84
CA VAL A 153 -44.05 1.72 25.93
C VAL A 153 -44.53 0.29 25.75
#